data_AF-A0A3N5N6J4-F1
#
_entry.id   AF-A0A3N5N6J4-F1
#
_cell.length_a   1.000
_cell.length_b   1.000
_cell.length_c   1.000
_cell.angle_alpha   90.00
_cell.angle_beta   90.00
_cell.angle_gamma   90.00
#
_symmetry.space_group_name_H-M   'P 1'
#
loop_
_entity.id
_entity.type
_entity.pdbx_description
1 polymer ?
#
loop_
_entity_poly.entity_id
_entity_poly.type
_entity_poly.pdbx_seq_one_letter_code
_entity_poly.pdbx_strand_id
1 'polypeptide(L)'
;MRNVDQVVGSHWADGWMMHGNGIVLENCKVYDVHGGGFSVGGNAGSRVDVINCDAYLCIDSLSSSSPGNDGTGFRNLENGSVYYRGCRAWLCGDQGFSAGIDSEVTREQYIDYANCWSFRNGLLEGGGTGFKMGWIKYT
;
A
#
# COMPACT_ATOMS: atom_id res chain seq x y z
N MET A 1 -3.92 12.98 -1.32
CA MET A 1 -2.73 13.76 -1.71
C MET A 1 -2.62 13.70 -3.23
N ARG A 2 -2.13 14.76 -3.90
CA ARG A 2 -1.93 14.82 -5.36
C ARG A 2 -0.69 15.65 -5.67
N ASN A 3 -0.02 15.38 -6.79
CA ASN A 3 1.06 16.20 -7.36
C ASN A 3 2.24 16.40 -6.41
N VAL A 4 2.70 15.32 -5.78
CA VAL A 4 3.96 15.36 -5.03
C VAL A 4 5.09 15.30 -6.05
N ASP A 5 5.56 16.46 -6.48
CA ASP A 5 6.61 16.57 -7.48
C ASP A 5 7.91 15.95 -6.97
N GLN A 6 8.54 15.12 -7.79
CA GLN A 6 9.78 14.44 -7.43
C GLN A 6 10.82 14.56 -8.53
N VAL A 7 12.03 14.94 -8.11
CA VAL A 7 13.12 15.38 -8.99
C VAL A 7 14.26 14.36 -9.07
N VAL A 8 14.25 13.32 -8.22
CA VAL A 8 15.36 12.35 -8.09
C VAL A 8 14.83 10.94 -7.81
N GLY A 9 15.33 9.94 -8.55
CA GLY A 9 14.89 8.55 -8.50
C GLY A 9 15.27 7.74 -7.25
N SER A 10 15.97 8.33 -6.28
CA SER A 10 16.33 7.67 -5.02
C SER A 10 15.32 7.90 -3.90
N HIS A 11 14.31 8.73 -4.12
CA HIS A 11 13.30 9.06 -3.11
C HIS A 11 11.95 8.51 -3.54
N TRP A 12 11.16 8.10 -2.55
CA TRP A 12 9.79 7.67 -2.73
C TRP A 12 8.93 8.28 -1.61
N ALA A 13 7.63 8.36 -1.83
CA ALA A 13 6.67 8.92 -0.88
C ALA A 13 5.49 7.97 -0.67
N ASP A 14 4.94 8.01 0.55
CA ASP A 14 3.63 7.43 0.84
C ASP A 14 2.58 8.54 0.86
N GLY A 15 1.47 8.34 0.15
CA GLY A 15 0.36 9.29 0.17
C GLY A 15 -0.26 9.44 1.57
N TRP A 16 -0.45 8.32 2.27
CA TRP A 16 -0.77 8.29 3.70
C TRP A 16 0.04 7.20 4.39
N MET A 17 0.73 7.56 5.47
CA MET A 17 1.31 6.62 6.42
C MET A 17 0.48 6.65 7.70
N MET A 18 -0.03 5.50 8.13
CA MET A 18 -0.82 5.36 9.33
C MET A 18 -0.06 4.52 10.35
N HIS A 19 0.12 5.04 11.56
CA HIS A 19 0.60 4.28 12.72
C HIS A 19 -0.31 4.58 13.91
N GLY A 20 -0.91 3.55 14.49
CA GLY A 20 -1.73 3.70 15.69
C GLY A 20 -2.95 2.78 15.69
N ASN A 21 -3.85 3.02 16.64
CA ASN A 21 -5.06 2.23 16.84
C ASN A 21 -6.31 3.11 16.73
N GLY A 22 -7.39 2.58 16.16
CA GLY A 22 -8.67 3.28 16.01
C GLY A 22 -8.66 4.33 14.89
N ILE A 23 -7.79 4.16 13.90
CA ILE A 23 -7.72 5.04 12.73
C ILE A 23 -8.80 4.62 11.73
N VAL A 24 -9.56 5.60 11.22
CA VAL A 24 -10.54 5.41 10.15
C VAL A 24 -10.22 6.37 9.01
N LEU A 25 -10.01 5.82 7.81
CA LEU A 25 -9.97 6.58 6.57
C LEU A 25 -11.18 6.19 5.73
N GLU A 26 -12.01 7.18 5.39
CA GLU A 26 -13.24 6.96 4.64
C GLU A 26 -13.33 7.89 3.43
N ASN A 27 -13.65 7.33 2.26
CA ASN A 27 -13.86 8.05 1.01
C ASN A 27 -12.65 8.92 0.58
N CYS A 28 -11.45 8.46 0.92
CA CYS A 28 -10.19 9.13 0.60
C CYS A 28 -9.63 8.65 -0.75
N LYS A 29 -8.89 9.52 -1.44
CA LYS A 29 -8.20 9.18 -2.69
C LYS A 29 -6.72 9.51 -2.61
N VAL A 30 -5.91 8.57 -3.05
CA VAL A 30 -4.47 8.75 -3.27
C VAL A 30 -4.17 8.37 -4.70
N TYR A 31 -3.52 9.28 -5.41
CA TYR A 31 -3.12 9.01 -6.77
C TYR A 31 -1.99 9.90 -7.22
N ASP A 32 -1.29 9.46 -8.26
CA ASP A 32 -0.16 10.17 -8.85
C ASP A 32 0.91 10.44 -7.79
N VAL A 33 1.37 9.33 -7.19
CA VAL A 33 2.36 9.30 -6.11
C VAL A 33 3.53 8.43 -6.55
N HIS A 34 4.74 8.96 -6.42
CA HIS A 34 5.99 8.23 -6.67
C HIS A 34 6.35 7.34 -5.46
N GLY A 35 5.62 6.23 -5.32
CA GLY A 35 5.73 5.31 -4.19
C GLY A 35 4.36 4.73 -3.79
N GLY A 36 4.15 4.51 -2.49
CA GLY A 36 2.95 3.86 -1.97
C GLY A 36 1.74 4.79 -1.87
N GLY A 37 0.55 4.22 -2.01
CA GLY A 37 -0.71 4.94 -1.83
C GLY A 37 -1.07 5.12 -0.36
N PHE A 38 -1.58 4.05 0.24
CA PHE A 38 -1.90 3.95 1.66
C PHE A 38 -0.98 2.92 2.30
N SER A 39 -0.15 3.36 3.24
CA SER A 39 0.74 2.50 4.01
C SER A 39 0.25 2.43 5.46
N VAL A 40 0.00 1.20 5.93
CA VAL A 40 -0.42 0.91 7.29
C VAL A 40 0.73 0.23 8.03
N GLY A 41 1.23 0.90 9.06
CA GLY A 41 2.10 0.38 10.11
C GLY A 41 1.36 0.34 11.44
N GLY A 42 1.80 -0.50 12.37
CA GLY A 42 1.03 -0.82 13.56
C GLY A 42 1.69 -1.82 14.49
N ASN A 43 1.43 -1.62 15.78
CA ASN A 43 1.76 -2.61 16.81
C ASN A 43 0.69 -3.70 16.87
N ALA A 44 1.04 -4.84 17.45
CA ALA A 44 0.07 -5.90 17.75
C ALA A 44 -1.15 -5.34 18.51
N GLY A 45 -2.35 -5.76 18.10
CA GLY A 45 -3.63 -5.28 18.66
C GLY A 45 -4.12 -3.93 18.13
N SER A 46 -3.38 -3.27 17.24
CA SER A 46 -3.89 -2.07 16.54
C SER A 46 -5.00 -2.44 15.54
N ARG A 47 -5.92 -1.49 15.31
CA ARG A 47 -6.98 -1.58 14.31
C ARG A 47 -7.00 -0.34 13.42
N VAL A 48 -7.02 -0.56 12.11
CA VAL A 48 -7.21 0.48 11.09
C VAL A 48 -8.34 0.06 10.14
N ASP A 49 -9.30 0.95 9.92
CA ASP A 49 -10.38 0.75 8.96
C ASP A 49 -10.18 1.70 7.76
N VAL A 50 -10.11 1.14 6.55
CA VAL A 50 -9.99 1.88 5.29
C VAL A 50 -11.21 1.56 4.44
N ILE A 51 -12.06 2.56 4.22
CA ILE A 51 -13.43 2.38 3.71
C ILE A 51 -13.65 3.25 2.47
N ASN A 52 -14.09 2.64 1.37
CA ASN A 52 -14.41 3.29 0.10
C ASN A 52 -13.27 4.19 -0.43
N CYS A 53 -12.02 3.78 -0.19
CA CYS A 53 -10.85 4.54 -0.62
C CYS A 53 -10.32 4.06 -1.97
N ASP A 54 -9.73 4.99 -2.72
CA ASP A 54 -9.13 4.71 -4.03
C ASP A 54 -7.62 4.98 -4.00
N ALA A 55 -6.84 4.00 -4.47
CA ALA A 55 -5.40 4.15 -4.74
C ALA A 55 -5.12 3.87 -6.21
N TYR A 56 -4.57 4.82 -6.96
CA TYR A 56 -4.27 4.60 -8.37
C TYR A 56 -3.11 5.42 -8.90
N LEU A 57 -2.39 4.92 -9.90
CA LEU A 57 -1.18 5.60 -10.40
C LEU A 57 -0.19 5.88 -9.26
N CYS A 58 -0.06 4.94 -8.32
CA CYS A 58 1.01 4.91 -7.34
C CYS A 58 2.19 4.15 -7.97
N ILE A 59 3.20 4.86 -8.48
CA ILE A 59 4.27 4.30 -9.32
C ILE A 59 5.58 5.04 -9.06
N ASP A 60 6.62 4.34 -8.63
CA ASP A 60 7.98 4.85 -8.55
C ASP A 60 8.70 4.80 -9.92
N SER A 61 8.26 5.61 -10.87
CA SER A 61 8.74 5.59 -12.27
C SER A 61 10.18 6.09 -12.48
N LEU A 62 10.76 6.80 -11.52
CA LEU A 62 12.10 7.38 -11.60
C LEU A 62 13.17 6.46 -10.97
N SER A 63 12.77 5.38 -10.29
CA SER A 63 13.70 4.40 -9.71
C SER A 63 14.63 3.83 -10.78
N SER A 64 15.93 3.96 -10.59
CA SER A 64 16.94 3.52 -11.58
C SER A 64 17.04 2.01 -11.72
N SER A 65 16.63 1.28 -10.68
CA SER A 65 16.59 -0.18 -10.64
C SER A 65 15.16 -0.61 -10.33
N SER A 66 14.60 -1.46 -11.20
CA SER A 66 13.28 -2.06 -11.00
C SER A 66 12.13 -1.03 -10.89
N PRO A 67 12.01 -0.08 -11.84
CA PRO A 67 10.99 0.97 -11.78
C PRO A 67 9.58 0.39 -11.63
N GLY A 68 8.78 1.02 -10.77
CA GLY A 68 7.42 0.57 -10.45
C GLY A 68 7.33 -0.40 -9.27
N ASN A 69 8.44 -0.98 -8.78
CA ASN A 69 8.39 -2.00 -7.72
C ASN A 69 8.05 -1.47 -6.31
N ASP A 70 8.10 -0.17 -6.06
CA ASP A 70 7.67 0.44 -4.80
C ASP A 70 6.27 1.09 -4.91
N GLY A 71 5.67 1.06 -6.09
CA GLY A 71 4.35 1.62 -6.41
C GLY A 71 3.18 0.75 -5.95
N THR A 72 2.98 0.54 -4.65
CA THR A 72 1.83 -0.25 -4.14
C THR A 72 0.63 0.62 -3.76
N GLY A 73 -0.59 0.24 -4.17
CA GLY A 73 -1.81 0.99 -3.84
C GLY A 73 -2.13 1.00 -2.34
N PHE A 74 -2.33 -0.17 -1.74
CA PHE A 74 -2.54 -0.36 -0.31
C PHE A 74 -1.51 -1.34 0.24
N ARG A 75 -0.65 -0.88 1.13
CA ARG A 75 0.48 -1.64 1.67
C ARG A 75 0.36 -1.77 3.17
N ASN A 76 0.46 -3.00 3.66
CA ASN A 76 0.57 -3.29 5.09
C ASN A 76 2.00 -3.73 5.37
N LEU A 77 2.63 -3.16 6.40
CA LEU A 77 4.05 -3.35 6.71
C LEU A 77 4.29 -4.01 8.07
N GLU A 78 3.33 -3.93 8.99
CA GLU A 78 3.52 -4.32 10.39
C GLU A 78 2.29 -5.05 10.97
N ASN A 79 2.30 -5.26 12.29
CA ASN A 79 1.30 -6.02 13.03
C ASN A 79 -0.04 -5.30 13.17
N GLY A 80 -1.08 -6.06 13.56
CA GLY A 80 -2.41 -5.53 13.84
C GLY A 80 -3.48 -5.99 12.85
N SER A 81 -4.66 -5.40 12.97
CA SER A 81 -5.83 -5.72 12.14
C SER A 81 -6.16 -4.57 11.20
N VAL A 82 -6.20 -4.85 9.90
CA VAL A 82 -6.56 -3.85 8.88
C VAL A 82 -7.79 -4.33 8.12
N TYR A 83 -8.78 -3.45 7.97
CA TYR A 83 -10.03 -3.75 7.28
C TYR A 83 -10.17 -2.84 6.08
N TYR A 84 -9.99 -3.40 4.88
CA TYR A 84 -10.26 -2.73 3.63
C TYR A 84 -11.68 -3.06 3.18
N ARG A 85 -12.56 -2.06 3.08
CA ARG A 85 -13.96 -2.25 2.67
C ARG A 85 -14.32 -1.34 1.50
N GLY A 86 -14.74 -1.91 0.37
CA GLY A 86 -15.13 -1.12 -0.81
C GLY A 86 -13.99 -0.36 -1.48
N CYS A 87 -12.74 -0.69 -1.15
CA CYS A 87 -11.57 0.01 -1.67
C CYS A 87 -11.21 -0.46 -3.08
N ARG A 88 -10.58 0.41 -3.86
CA ARG A 88 -10.19 0.11 -5.24
C ARG A 88 -8.73 0.48 -5.49
N ALA A 89 -7.98 -0.45 -6.08
CA ALA A 89 -6.60 -0.25 -6.50
C ALA A 89 -6.44 -0.53 -8.00
N TRP A 90 -5.89 0.43 -8.75
CA TRP A 90 -5.64 0.20 -10.18
C TRP A 90 -4.47 1.02 -10.73
N LEU A 91 -3.82 0.49 -11.77
CA LEU A 91 -2.69 1.18 -12.41
C LEU A 91 -1.57 1.53 -11.42
N CYS A 92 -1.39 0.71 -10.38
CA CYS A 92 -0.25 0.83 -9.48
C CYS A 92 0.99 0.14 -10.09
N GLY A 93 2.17 0.62 -9.72
CA GLY A 93 3.46 0.11 -10.20
C GLY A 93 3.65 -1.35 -9.81
N ASP A 94 3.54 -1.67 -8.53
CA ASP A 94 3.81 -3.01 -8.00
C ASP A 94 2.51 -3.78 -7.77
N GLN A 95 1.91 -3.68 -6.59
CA GLN A 95 0.66 -4.37 -6.25
C GLN A 95 -0.50 -3.40 -6.09
N GLY A 96 -1.72 -3.91 -6.29
CA GLY A 96 -2.91 -3.19 -5.84
C GLY A 96 -3.00 -3.19 -4.31
N PHE A 97 -2.97 -4.39 -3.73
CA PHE A 97 -2.96 -4.61 -2.28
C PHE A 97 -1.80 -5.54 -1.89
N SER A 98 -1.11 -5.23 -0.80
CA SER A 98 0.01 -6.01 -0.27
C SER A 98 -0.15 -6.27 1.23
N ALA A 99 -0.18 -7.54 1.61
CA ALA A 99 -0.11 -8.03 2.97
C ALA A 99 1.33 -8.43 3.27
N GLY A 100 2.08 -7.54 3.93
CA GLY A 100 3.48 -7.74 4.29
C GLY A 100 3.72 -7.60 5.79
N ILE A 101 4.79 -8.24 6.24
CA ILE A 101 5.36 -8.03 7.57
C ILE A 101 6.86 -7.76 7.40
N ASP A 102 7.29 -6.55 7.76
CA ASP A 102 8.68 -6.05 7.71
C ASP A 102 9.31 -5.97 9.13
N SER A 103 8.81 -6.76 10.09
CA SER A 103 9.33 -6.81 11.47
C SER A 103 9.45 -8.25 11.99
N GLU A 104 10.57 -8.55 12.65
CA GLU A 104 10.85 -9.86 13.26
C GLU A 104 10.08 -10.10 14.57
N VAL A 105 9.57 -9.05 15.21
CA VAL A 105 9.04 -9.12 16.57
C VAL A 105 7.51 -9.08 16.52
N THR A 106 6.90 -10.24 16.82
CA THR A 106 5.46 -10.57 16.83
C THR A 106 4.78 -10.68 15.44
N ARG A 107 3.92 -11.70 15.28
CA ARG A 107 3.45 -12.26 14.00
C ARG A 107 1.92 -12.35 13.91
N GLU A 108 1.22 -11.32 14.32
CA GLU A 108 -0.24 -11.33 14.33
C GLU A 108 -0.77 -10.16 13.52
N GLN A 109 -0.79 -10.39 12.20
CA GLN A 109 -1.46 -9.52 11.26
C GLN A 109 -2.74 -10.20 10.78
N TYR A 110 -3.86 -9.48 10.85
CA TYR A 110 -5.10 -9.86 10.23
C TYR A 110 -5.50 -8.80 9.21
N ILE A 111 -5.77 -9.21 7.97
CA ILE A 111 -6.24 -8.30 6.94
C ILE A 111 -7.52 -8.85 6.34
N ASP A 112 -8.55 -8.02 6.36
CA ASP A 112 -9.82 -8.29 5.71
C ASP A 112 -9.97 -7.42 4.46
N TYR A 113 -10.31 -8.05 3.34
CA TYR A 113 -10.60 -7.38 2.08
C TYR A 113 -12.05 -7.67 1.71
N ALA A 114 -12.96 -6.77 2.04
CA ALA A 114 -14.39 -6.90 1.77
C ALA A 114 -14.82 -5.98 0.63
N ASN A 115 -15.41 -6.53 -0.43
CA ASN A 115 -15.91 -5.78 -1.59
C ASN A 115 -14.85 -4.88 -2.26
N CYS A 116 -13.58 -5.27 -2.20
CA CYS A 116 -12.47 -4.52 -2.79
C CYS A 116 -12.19 -4.93 -4.23
N TRP A 117 -11.72 -4.00 -5.06
CA TRP A 117 -11.43 -4.23 -6.48
C TRP A 117 -9.96 -3.95 -6.75
N SER A 118 -9.30 -4.83 -7.49
CA SER A 118 -7.90 -4.65 -7.86
C SER A 118 -7.67 -5.08 -9.30
N PHE A 119 -7.21 -4.17 -10.16
CA PHE A 119 -7.08 -4.45 -11.58
C PHE A 119 -5.99 -3.61 -12.27
N ARG A 120 -5.34 -4.18 -13.28
CA ARG A 120 -4.32 -3.50 -14.11
C ARG A 120 -3.17 -2.89 -13.28
N ASN A 121 -2.69 -3.60 -12.26
CA ASN A 121 -1.46 -3.24 -11.55
C ASN A 121 -0.25 -3.90 -12.23
N GLY A 122 0.97 -3.55 -11.81
CA GLY A 122 2.19 -4.08 -12.42
C GLY A 122 2.68 -3.20 -13.56
N LEU A 123 2.49 -1.89 -13.44
CA LEU A 123 3.03 -0.98 -14.44
C LEU A 123 4.56 -0.94 -14.34
N LEU A 124 5.22 -0.75 -15.49
CA LEU A 124 6.67 -0.83 -15.63
C LEU A 124 7.19 -2.25 -15.33
N GLU A 125 8.02 -2.43 -14.31
CA GLU A 125 8.64 -3.71 -13.95
C GLU A 125 8.09 -4.28 -12.63
N GLY A 126 7.01 -3.71 -12.08
CA GLY A 126 6.42 -4.18 -10.83
C GLY A 126 5.69 -5.52 -10.97
N GLY A 127 5.45 -6.20 -9.85
CA GLY A 127 4.97 -7.58 -9.82
C GLY A 127 3.53 -7.79 -10.30
N GLY A 128 2.67 -6.78 -10.24
CA GLY A 128 1.35 -6.77 -10.90
C GLY A 128 0.25 -7.62 -10.28
N THR A 129 0.39 -8.00 -9.02
CA THR A 129 -0.65 -8.77 -8.31
C THR A 129 -1.80 -7.85 -7.93
N GLY A 130 -3.03 -8.36 -8.09
CA GLY A 130 -4.22 -7.70 -7.55
C GLY A 130 -4.16 -7.61 -6.03
N PHE A 131 -4.01 -8.77 -5.39
CA PHE A 131 -3.87 -8.92 -3.94
C PHE A 131 -2.68 -9.85 -3.64
N LYS A 132 -1.55 -9.28 -3.22
CA LYS A 132 -0.41 -10.04 -2.69
C LYS A 132 -0.70 -10.39 -1.23
N MET A 133 -1.21 -11.60 -1.01
CA MET A 133 -1.78 -12.06 0.27
C MET A 133 -0.76 -12.52 1.31
N GLY A 134 0.51 -12.19 1.14
CA GLY A 134 1.54 -12.53 2.12
C GLY A 134 2.95 -12.42 1.56
N TRP A 135 3.83 -11.84 2.37
CA TRP A 135 5.28 -12.00 2.29
C TRP A 135 5.87 -11.65 3.66
N ILE A 136 7.04 -12.20 3.93
CA ILE A 136 7.78 -11.96 5.17
C ILE A 136 9.19 -11.56 4.73
N LYS A 137 9.70 -10.48 5.30
CA LYS A 137 11.12 -10.17 5.19
C LYS A 137 11.88 -10.95 6.25
N TYR A 138 12.81 -11.78 5.80
CA TYR A 138 13.81 -12.36 6.68
C TYR A 138 15.04 -11.45 6.62
N THR A 139 15.37 -10.81 7.73
CA THR A 139 16.64 -10.10 7.90
C THR A 139 17.66 -10.95 8.64
#